data_AF-A0A949J887-F1
#
_entry.id   AF-A0A949J887-F1
#
_cell.length_a   1.000
_cell.length_b   1.000
_cell.length_c   1.000
_cell.angle_alpha   90.00
_cell.angle_beta   90.00
_cell.angle_gamma   90.00
#
_symmetry.space_group_name_H-M   'P 1'
#
loop_
_entity.id
_entity.type
_entity.pdbx_description
1 polymer ?
#
loop_
_entity_poly.entity_id
_entity_poly.type
_entity_poly.pdbx_seq_one_letter_code
_entity_poly.pdbx_strand_id
1 'polypeptide(L)'
;MATAHHVHVIYDRNGFGGTAIHYKMWFWDTSQLYSLAALKYAESPDGINWVWSSLTQDATSPLVTGVHPDWNRGTYGPVDVFYNPAGSPSLDDCNIWNNRYVMYYDGTTGGIEQVGLAYSVNGTHWKRYGSEPVLPLTPGAWDSAYVGFGSVIPLPDGFHFFYSGGQHAMHEGIGYAFSEDGISWEKAADPLFHIHDGVWWRSVRCYTPSVLVKLESGAVCFHMWFTGDDGSNRAIGYAVGCMRSLGRGSIEFTPVEIRIEQQLISLARYNAQRCCEKYEETALSLLSELGALDRPEYREALHYIEQARTYCIKSSDLITSGNGVAGNYCALQACQLYAEALSILEELAGEIS
;
A
#
# COMPACT_ATOMS: atom_id res chain seq x y z
N MET A 1 -6.05 -11.39 8.18
CA MET A 1 -5.76 -10.28 7.25
C MET A 1 -6.44 -10.41 5.88
N ALA A 2 -7.31 -11.41 5.63
CA ALA A 2 -7.86 -11.65 4.29
C ALA A 2 -8.86 -10.58 3.78
N THR A 3 -9.17 -9.55 4.57
CA THR A 3 -10.14 -8.50 4.21
C THR A 3 -9.55 -7.09 4.19
N ALA A 4 -8.25 -6.91 4.45
CA ALA A 4 -7.63 -5.58 4.48
C ALA A 4 -7.22 -5.11 3.08
N HIS A 5 -7.76 -3.96 2.66
CA HIS A 5 -7.53 -3.31 1.36
C HIS A 5 -7.21 -1.82 1.55
N HIS A 6 -6.63 -1.20 0.52
CA HIS A 6 -6.26 0.24 0.52
C HIS A 6 -5.52 0.66 1.80
N VAL A 7 -4.43 -0.07 2.08
CA VAL A 7 -3.68 0.05 3.32
C VAL A 7 -2.75 1.26 3.26
N HIS A 8 -2.79 2.12 4.27
CA HIS A 8 -1.81 3.19 4.50
C HIS A 8 -1.11 2.97 5.83
N VAL A 9 0.20 2.77 5.77
CA VAL A 9 1.06 2.62 6.94
C VAL A 9 1.92 3.86 7.10
N ILE A 10 1.93 4.42 8.30
CA ILE A 10 2.88 5.46 8.70
C ILE A 10 3.86 4.90 9.74
N TYR A 11 5.09 5.38 9.68
CA TYR A 11 6.16 5.05 10.63
C TYR A 11 6.65 6.31 11.33
N ASP A 12 6.82 6.23 12.65
CA ASP A 12 7.53 7.24 13.42
C ASP A 12 8.64 6.60 14.25
N ARG A 13 9.89 7.02 13.98
CA ARG A 13 11.07 6.58 14.74
C ARG A 13 10.99 6.98 16.22
N ASN A 14 10.30 8.07 16.53
CA ASN A 14 10.13 8.56 17.90
C ASN A 14 8.88 7.97 18.58
N GLY A 15 8.18 7.05 17.92
CA GLY A 15 7.10 6.28 18.52
C GLY A 15 5.81 7.08 18.78
N PHE A 16 5.41 7.97 17.87
CA PHE A 16 4.19 8.80 17.95
C PHE A 16 4.07 9.59 19.26
N GLY A 17 5.14 10.29 19.62
CA GLY A 17 5.23 11.05 20.89
C GLY A 17 5.89 10.28 22.03
N GLY A 18 6.87 9.43 21.72
CA GLY A 18 7.68 8.71 22.71
C GLY A 18 7.08 7.40 23.20
N THR A 19 6.07 6.85 22.51
CA THR A 19 5.47 5.56 22.85
C THR A 19 6.30 4.39 22.30
N ALA A 20 5.95 3.16 22.68
CA ALA A 20 6.55 1.95 22.11
C ALA A 20 5.98 1.57 20.73
N ILE A 21 4.95 2.27 20.25
CA ILE A 21 4.33 2.03 18.95
C ILE A 21 5.09 2.81 17.89
N HIS A 22 5.61 2.12 16.87
CA HIS A 22 6.37 2.73 15.78
C HIS A 22 5.62 2.76 14.46
N TYR A 23 4.58 1.94 14.31
CA TYR A 23 3.78 1.86 13.11
C TYR A 23 2.30 2.03 13.41
N LYS A 24 1.62 2.77 12.55
CA LYS A 24 0.16 2.91 12.54
C LYS A 24 -0.35 2.63 11.14
N MET A 25 -1.50 1.97 11.06
CA MET A 25 -2.11 1.55 9.82
C MET A 25 -3.59 1.93 9.78
N TRP A 26 -4.04 2.48 8.65
CA TRP A 26 -5.44 2.59 8.30
C TRP A 26 -5.71 1.81 7.03
N PHE A 27 -6.89 1.20 6.94
CA PHE A 27 -7.25 0.36 5.81
C PHE A 27 -8.76 0.16 5.73
N TRP A 28 -9.21 -0.31 4.58
CA TRP A 28 -10.57 -0.79 4.37
C TRP A 28 -10.70 -2.27 4.70
N ASP A 29 -11.67 -2.62 5.55
CA ASP A 29 -12.11 -3.99 5.78
C ASP A 29 -13.27 -4.36 4.85
N THR A 30 -13.00 -5.18 3.83
CA THR A 30 -13.98 -5.55 2.80
C THR A 30 -15.18 -6.34 3.33
N SER A 31 -15.13 -6.83 4.58
CA SER A 31 -16.30 -7.44 5.23
C SER A 31 -17.37 -6.42 5.63
N GLN A 32 -17.03 -5.12 5.61
CA GLN A 32 -17.91 -4.01 5.91
C GLN A 32 -17.97 -3.08 4.69
N LEU A 33 -19.18 -2.66 4.35
CA LEU A 33 -19.43 -1.71 3.26
C LEU A 33 -20.24 -0.54 3.81
N TYR A 34 -19.98 0.64 3.24
CA TYR A 34 -20.79 1.84 3.44
C TYR A 34 -21.02 2.26 4.90
N SER A 35 -20.04 2.00 5.77
CA SER A 35 -20.12 2.37 7.19
C SER A 35 -18.75 2.76 7.72
N LEU A 36 -18.71 3.49 8.84
CA LEU A 36 -17.44 3.79 9.52
C LEU A 36 -16.68 2.51 9.93
N ALA A 37 -17.40 1.40 10.17
CA ALA A 37 -16.77 0.12 10.51
C ALA A 37 -15.91 -0.46 9.38
N ALA A 38 -16.09 0.02 8.14
CA ALA A 38 -15.26 -0.31 7.00
C ALA A 38 -13.87 0.33 7.09
N LEU A 39 -13.73 1.49 7.74
CA LEU A 39 -12.44 2.12 7.98
C LEU A 39 -11.86 1.61 9.31
N LYS A 40 -10.76 0.87 9.24
CA LYS A 40 -10.13 0.23 10.40
C LYS A 40 -8.77 0.85 10.71
N TYR A 41 -8.30 0.58 11.92
CA TYR A 41 -7.04 1.06 12.45
C TYR A 41 -6.26 -0.06 13.15
N ALA A 42 -4.94 -0.01 13.03
CA ALA A 42 -4.04 -0.89 13.77
C ALA A 42 -2.74 -0.19 14.17
N GLU A 43 -2.15 -0.66 15.28
CA GLU A 43 -0.86 -0.21 15.79
C GLU A 43 0.12 -1.38 15.86
N SER A 44 1.41 -1.10 15.67
CA SER A 44 2.46 -2.10 15.81
C SER A 44 3.76 -1.50 16.34
N PRO A 45 4.45 -2.16 17.28
CA PRO A 45 5.80 -1.77 17.70
C PRO A 45 6.88 -2.16 16.67
N ASP A 46 6.65 -3.18 15.85
CA ASP A 46 7.68 -3.83 15.02
C ASP A 46 7.33 -3.90 13.52
N GLY A 47 6.11 -3.52 13.14
CA GLY A 47 5.59 -3.60 11.77
C GLY A 47 5.12 -5.00 11.36
N ILE A 48 5.22 -5.98 12.26
CA ILE A 48 4.90 -7.39 12.01
C ILE A 48 3.67 -7.80 12.82
N ASN A 49 3.65 -7.45 14.11
CA ASN A 49 2.58 -7.78 15.05
C ASN A 49 1.65 -6.58 15.23
N TRP A 50 0.38 -6.75 14.86
CA TRP A 50 -0.59 -5.65 14.79
C TRP A 50 -1.74 -5.82 15.79
N VAL A 51 -2.06 -4.74 16.50
CA VAL A 51 -3.19 -4.65 17.43
C VAL A 51 -4.27 -3.75 16.82
N TRP A 52 -5.47 -4.32 16.64
CA TRP A 52 -6.60 -3.66 15.96
C TRP A 52 -7.42 -2.81 16.93
N SER A 53 -7.99 -1.72 16.42
CA SER A 53 -8.97 -0.92 17.16
C SER A 53 -10.01 -0.30 16.23
N SER A 54 -11.17 0.00 16.79
CA SER A 54 -12.25 0.68 16.06
C SER A 54 -12.00 2.18 15.98
N LEU A 55 -12.48 2.78 14.89
CA LEU A 55 -12.52 4.22 14.74
C LEU A 55 -13.82 4.81 15.26
N THR A 56 -13.76 6.09 15.63
CA THR A 56 -14.91 6.94 15.93
C THR A 56 -14.84 8.21 15.08
N GLN A 57 -15.94 8.94 15.00
CA GLN A 57 -16.01 10.18 14.23
C GLN A 57 -16.75 11.27 14.99
N ASP A 58 -16.52 12.52 14.61
CA ASP A 58 -17.21 13.67 15.17
C ASP A 58 -18.72 13.60 14.90
N ALA A 59 -19.53 13.99 15.89
CA ALA A 59 -20.98 13.89 15.81
C ALA A 59 -21.62 14.91 14.87
N THR A 60 -20.97 16.06 14.66
CA THR A 60 -21.48 17.17 13.83
C THR A 60 -20.92 17.14 12.41
N SER A 61 -19.68 16.65 12.27
CA SER A 61 -18.96 16.55 11.01
C SER A 61 -18.42 15.13 10.82
N PRO A 62 -19.31 14.12 10.68
CA PRO A 62 -18.90 12.73 10.50
C PRO A 62 -18.22 12.51 9.14
N LEU A 63 -17.32 11.53 9.07
CA LEU A 63 -16.71 11.08 7.82
C LEU A 63 -17.72 10.30 6.99
N VAL A 64 -18.50 9.44 7.65
CA VAL A 64 -19.50 8.56 7.04
C VAL A 64 -20.86 8.85 7.65
N THR A 65 -21.82 9.29 6.83
CA THR A 65 -23.15 9.66 7.32
C THR A 65 -24.11 8.48 7.44
N GLY A 66 -23.93 7.44 6.61
CA GLY A 66 -24.89 6.35 6.45
C GLY A 66 -26.18 6.76 5.75
N VAL A 67 -26.29 7.99 5.25
CA VAL A 67 -27.51 8.57 4.69
C VAL A 67 -27.34 8.81 3.19
N HIS A 68 -28.27 8.29 2.38
CA HIS A 68 -28.36 8.61 0.96
C HIS A 68 -29.22 9.88 0.77
N PRO A 69 -28.85 10.84 -0.10
CA PRO A 69 -27.85 10.76 -1.17
C PRO A 69 -26.48 11.39 -0.85
N ASP A 70 -26.11 11.52 0.43
CA ASP A 70 -24.85 12.18 0.80
C ASP A 70 -23.67 11.53 0.07
N TRP A 71 -22.76 12.36 -0.46
CA TRP A 71 -21.57 11.87 -1.18
C TRP A 71 -20.71 10.95 -0.32
N ASN A 72 -20.73 11.17 0.99
CA ASN A 72 -20.06 10.37 2.01
C ASN A 72 -21.04 9.50 2.82
N ARG A 73 -22.10 8.99 2.18
CA ARG A 73 -22.96 7.96 2.76
C ARG A 73 -22.14 6.78 3.30
N GLY A 74 -21.14 6.37 2.54
CA GLY A 74 -20.23 5.27 2.83
C GLY A 74 -18.76 5.65 2.60
N THR A 75 -17.87 4.69 2.82
CA THR A 75 -16.42 4.81 2.51
C THR A 75 -15.85 3.46 2.11
N TYR A 76 -14.88 3.47 1.20
CA TYR A 76 -13.96 2.39 0.88
C TYR A 76 -12.57 2.58 1.50
N GLY A 77 -12.48 3.39 2.56
CA GLY A 77 -11.30 3.48 3.41
C GLY A 77 -10.44 4.73 3.17
N PRO A 78 -9.17 4.68 3.61
CA PRO A 78 -8.26 5.79 3.48
C PRO A 78 -7.74 5.89 2.04
N VAL A 79 -7.46 7.12 1.62
CA VAL A 79 -6.81 7.44 0.34
C VAL A 79 -5.37 7.89 0.57
N ASP A 80 -5.10 8.66 1.63
CA ASP A 80 -3.75 8.91 2.13
C ASP A 80 -3.79 9.44 3.57
N VAL A 81 -2.72 9.26 4.35
CA VAL A 81 -2.67 9.66 5.77
C VAL A 81 -1.34 10.35 6.11
N PHE A 82 -1.45 11.55 6.65
CA PHE A 82 -0.34 12.38 7.10
C PHE A 82 -0.23 12.37 8.63
N TYR A 83 1.02 12.46 9.11
CA TYR A 83 1.35 12.64 10.51
C TYR A 83 2.26 13.84 10.72
N ASN A 84 1.79 14.79 11.53
CA ASN A 84 2.56 15.94 11.98
C ASN A 84 2.92 15.74 13.47
N PRO A 85 4.18 15.38 13.82
CA PRO A 85 4.58 15.17 15.21
C PRO A 85 4.51 16.46 16.06
N ALA A 86 4.57 17.64 15.44
CA ALA A 86 4.38 18.93 16.09
C ALA A 86 2.90 19.36 16.14
N GLY A 87 1.98 18.52 15.66
CA GLY A 87 0.57 18.85 15.57
C GLY A 87 -0.09 19.08 16.92
N SER A 88 -1.05 20.02 16.92
CA SER A 88 -1.76 20.51 18.10
C SER A 88 -2.42 19.38 18.92
N PRO A 89 -2.44 19.47 20.26
CA PRO A 89 -3.16 18.52 21.11
C PRO A 89 -4.69 18.70 21.05
N SER A 90 -5.17 19.79 20.45
CA SER A 90 -6.58 20.07 20.15
C SER A 90 -6.79 20.26 18.66
N LEU A 91 -8.01 19.99 18.17
CA LEU A 91 -8.33 20.21 16.76
C LEU A 91 -8.16 21.68 16.37
N ASP A 92 -7.54 21.92 15.22
CA ASP A 92 -7.42 23.23 14.58
C ASP A 92 -8.28 23.24 13.31
N ASP A 93 -9.49 23.79 13.44
CA ASP A 93 -10.45 23.89 12.34
C ASP A 93 -10.06 24.96 11.31
N CYS A 94 -9.18 25.90 11.68
CA CYS A 94 -8.78 27.01 10.83
C CYS A 94 -7.57 26.67 9.95
N ASN A 95 -6.68 25.82 10.45
CA ASN A 95 -5.52 25.32 9.69
C ASN A 95 -5.41 23.80 9.83
N ILE A 96 -5.91 23.09 8.82
CA ILE A 96 -5.99 21.63 8.82
C ILE A 96 -4.61 20.99 9.02
N TRP A 97 -3.56 21.57 8.46
CA TRP A 97 -2.20 21.03 8.51
C TRP A 97 -1.51 21.20 9.88
N ASN A 98 -2.08 22.00 10.79
CA ASN A 98 -1.65 22.06 12.19
C ASN A 98 -2.13 20.85 13.02
N ASN A 99 -3.07 20.06 12.50
CA ASN A 99 -3.55 18.87 13.20
C ASN A 99 -2.51 17.75 13.14
N ARG A 100 -2.50 16.90 14.18
CA ARG A 100 -1.53 15.81 14.29
C ARG A 100 -1.68 14.76 13.19
N TYR A 101 -2.92 14.50 12.77
CA TYR A 101 -3.21 13.61 11.67
C TYR A 101 -4.17 14.28 10.70
N VAL A 102 -3.93 14.08 9.42
CA VAL A 102 -4.81 14.49 8.31
C VAL A 102 -4.96 13.27 7.39
N MET A 103 -6.17 12.99 6.95
CA MET A 103 -6.48 11.87 6.09
C MET A 103 -7.30 12.34 4.89
N TYR A 104 -6.83 12.03 3.69
CA TYR A 104 -7.71 11.94 2.53
C TYR A 104 -8.42 10.60 2.60
N TYR A 105 -9.73 10.57 2.40
CA TYR A 105 -10.52 9.35 2.51
C TYR A 105 -11.54 9.26 1.38
N ASP A 106 -11.91 8.03 1.03
CA ASP A 106 -12.94 7.78 0.04
C ASP A 106 -14.33 8.04 0.66
N GLY A 107 -15.16 8.80 -0.05
CA GLY A 107 -16.59 8.93 0.23
C GLY A 107 -17.39 8.40 -0.93
N THR A 108 -18.38 7.56 -0.65
CA THR A 108 -19.23 6.95 -1.68
C THR A 108 -20.73 7.07 -1.38
N THR A 109 -21.52 7.28 -2.44
CA THR A 109 -22.99 7.12 -2.41
C THR A 109 -23.44 5.65 -2.53
N GLY A 110 -22.51 4.74 -2.87
CA GLY A 110 -22.76 3.36 -3.30
C GLY A 110 -22.75 3.16 -4.82
N GLY A 111 -22.39 4.19 -5.58
CA GLY A 111 -22.25 4.14 -7.04
C GLY A 111 -21.40 5.26 -7.64
N ILE A 112 -21.16 6.32 -6.88
CA ILE A 112 -20.21 7.40 -7.16
C ILE A 112 -19.22 7.46 -6.01
N GLU A 113 -17.95 7.74 -6.31
CA GLU A 113 -16.85 7.82 -5.34
C GLU A 113 -16.07 9.13 -5.54
N GLN A 114 -15.78 9.83 -4.43
CA GLN A 114 -15.09 11.12 -4.38
C GLN A 114 -14.17 11.18 -3.15
N VAL A 115 -13.21 12.10 -3.13
CA VAL A 115 -12.25 12.19 -2.00
C VAL A 115 -12.63 13.30 -1.03
N GLY A 116 -12.80 12.91 0.23
CA GLY A 116 -12.93 13.80 1.37
C GLY A 116 -11.61 14.05 2.09
N LEU A 117 -11.62 15.03 3.00
CA LEU A 117 -10.51 15.31 3.92
C LEU A 117 -11.02 15.25 5.36
N ALA A 118 -10.21 14.71 6.26
CA ALA A 118 -10.49 14.62 7.68
C ALA A 118 -9.23 14.88 8.50
N TYR A 119 -9.40 15.29 9.75
CA TYR A 119 -8.30 15.55 10.66
C TYR A 119 -8.58 15.00 12.05
N SER A 120 -7.49 14.73 12.79
CA SER A 120 -7.53 14.08 14.09
C SER A 120 -6.34 14.49 14.96
N VAL A 121 -6.54 14.46 16.27
CA VAL A 121 -5.47 14.60 17.27
C VAL A 121 -4.81 13.25 17.61
N ASN A 122 -5.49 12.12 17.39
CA ASN A 122 -5.07 10.80 17.86
C ASN A 122 -5.05 9.70 16.79
N GLY A 123 -5.63 9.96 15.61
CA GLY A 123 -5.70 9.00 14.51
C GLY A 123 -6.83 7.98 14.64
N THR A 124 -7.61 8.02 15.73
CA THR A 124 -8.73 7.09 16.00
C THR A 124 -10.09 7.75 16.12
N HIS A 125 -10.12 9.06 16.37
CA HIS A 125 -11.32 9.90 16.31
C HIS A 125 -11.17 10.96 15.24
N TRP A 126 -12.01 10.94 14.21
CA TRP A 126 -11.84 11.79 13.03
C TRP A 126 -12.98 12.81 12.88
N LYS A 127 -12.62 14.04 12.51
CA LYS A 127 -13.57 15.09 12.13
C LYS A 127 -13.40 15.40 10.65
N ARG A 128 -14.51 15.41 9.90
CA ARG A 128 -14.51 15.76 8.47
C ARG A 128 -14.23 17.25 8.29
N TYR A 129 -13.46 17.58 7.25
CA TYR A 129 -13.29 18.95 6.78
C TYR A 129 -14.39 19.33 5.79
N GLY A 130 -15.05 20.46 6.04
CA GLY A 130 -16.08 21.00 5.15
C GLY A 130 -17.33 20.12 5.00
N SER A 131 -18.23 20.53 4.10
CA SER A 131 -19.42 19.75 3.71
C SER A 131 -19.24 18.98 2.40
N GLU A 132 -18.31 19.43 1.56
CA GLU A 132 -18.10 18.94 0.20
C GLU A 132 -16.81 18.09 0.09
N PRO A 133 -16.70 17.21 -0.92
CA PRO A 133 -15.44 16.56 -1.27
C PRO A 133 -14.36 17.59 -1.61
N VAL A 134 -13.10 17.31 -1.22
CA VAL A 134 -11.95 18.15 -1.58
C VAL A 134 -11.46 17.85 -3.00
N LEU A 135 -11.59 16.60 -3.47
CA LEU A 135 -11.36 16.25 -4.88
C LEU A 135 -12.70 15.79 -5.49
N PRO A 136 -13.47 16.70 -6.10
CA PRO A 136 -14.76 16.37 -6.68
C PRO A 136 -14.64 15.64 -8.03
N LEU A 137 -15.74 15.10 -8.55
CA LEU A 137 -15.80 14.58 -9.93
C LEU A 137 -15.61 15.70 -10.95
N THR A 138 -15.21 15.36 -12.18
CA THR A 138 -15.22 16.31 -13.30
C THR A 138 -16.33 15.94 -14.31
N PRO A 139 -17.44 16.68 -14.34
CA PRO A 139 -18.58 16.35 -15.21
C PRO A 139 -18.18 16.24 -16.69
N GLY A 140 -18.49 15.11 -17.31
CA GLY A 140 -18.22 14.84 -18.72
C GLY A 140 -16.76 14.49 -19.07
N ALA A 141 -15.85 14.48 -18.10
CA ALA A 141 -14.46 14.05 -18.28
C ALA A 141 -14.28 12.56 -17.99
N TRP A 142 -13.04 12.07 -18.05
CA TRP A 142 -12.70 10.67 -17.82
C TRP A 142 -12.94 10.21 -16.38
N ASP A 143 -12.91 11.11 -15.39
CA ASP A 143 -13.15 10.83 -13.96
C ASP A 143 -14.52 11.34 -13.47
N SER A 144 -15.53 11.25 -14.33
CA SER A 144 -16.86 11.85 -14.07
C SER A 144 -17.73 11.10 -13.06
N ALA A 145 -17.35 9.89 -12.64
CA ALA A 145 -18.11 9.07 -11.68
C ALA A 145 -17.27 8.54 -10.52
N TYR A 146 -15.96 8.37 -10.73
CA TYR A 146 -15.04 7.82 -9.76
C TYR A 146 -13.79 8.68 -9.66
N VAL A 147 -13.49 9.13 -8.44
CA VAL A 147 -12.25 9.81 -8.06
C VAL A 147 -11.87 9.34 -6.67
N GLY A 148 -10.72 8.67 -6.55
CA GLY A 148 -10.33 8.02 -5.31
C GLY A 148 -8.91 7.51 -5.36
N PHE A 149 -8.51 6.74 -4.34
CA PHE A 149 -7.27 5.98 -4.20
C PHE A 149 -6.02 6.57 -4.87
N GLY A 150 -5.05 6.99 -4.07
CA GLY A 150 -3.85 7.59 -4.65
C GLY A 150 -2.77 7.94 -3.66
N SER A 151 -1.94 8.89 -4.03
CA SER A 151 -0.87 9.43 -3.18
C SER A 151 -0.86 10.94 -3.28
N VAL A 152 -0.88 11.61 -2.13
CA VAL A 152 -0.73 13.06 -2.03
C VAL A 152 0.69 13.36 -1.58
N ILE A 153 1.40 14.18 -2.35
CA ILE A 153 2.81 14.45 -2.14
C ILE A 153 3.00 15.93 -1.82
N PRO A 154 3.28 16.29 -0.56
CA PRO A 154 3.64 17.65 -0.20
C PRO A 154 5.07 17.95 -0.65
N LEU A 155 5.23 19.03 -1.41
CA LEU A 155 6.48 19.60 -1.89
C LEU A 155 6.54 21.09 -1.56
N PRO A 156 7.71 21.74 -1.66
CA PRO A 156 7.84 23.17 -1.38
C PRO A 156 6.95 24.08 -2.24
N ASP A 157 6.53 23.63 -3.43
CA ASP A 157 5.66 24.36 -4.35
C ASP A 157 4.16 24.11 -4.12
N GLY A 158 3.81 23.11 -3.31
CA GLY A 158 2.42 22.72 -3.06
C GLY A 158 2.27 21.22 -2.92
N PHE A 159 1.05 20.73 -3.13
CA PHE A 159 0.66 19.34 -3.03
C PHE A 159 0.38 18.78 -4.42
N HIS A 160 0.89 17.57 -4.66
CA HIS A 160 0.75 16.84 -5.92
C HIS A 160 -0.03 15.56 -5.65
N PHE A 161 -1.20 15.40 -6.27
CA PHE A 161 -2.08 14.25 -6.05
C PHE A 161 -2.16 13.40 -7.31
N PHE A 162 -1.65 12.18 -7.21
CA PHE A 162 -1.85 11.14 -8.21
C PHE A 162 -3.02 10.27 -7.75
N TYR A 163 -4.10 10.23 -8.52
CA TYR A 163 -5.37 9.63 -8.08
C TYR A 163 -5.92 8.65 -9.13
N SER A 164 -6.71 7.67 -8.69
CA SER A 164 -7.44 6.76 -9.58
C SER A 164 -8.79 7.36 -9.97
N GLY A 165 -9.27 7.07 -11.18
CA GLY A 165 -10.59 7.52 -11.58
C GLY A 165 -11.17 6.78 -12.77
N GLY A 166 -12.40 7.19 -13.14
CA GLY A 166 -13.11 6.66 -14.29
C GLY A 166 -14.56 7.14 -14.41
N GLN A 167 -15.18 6.74 -15.51
CA GLN A 167 -16.59 6.95 -15.83
C GLN A 167 -17.45 5.76 -15.42
N HIS A 168 -16.94 4.53 -15.57
CA HIS A 168 -17.70 3.31 -15.24
C HIS A 168 -17.11 2.54 -14.06
N ALA A 169 -15.84 2.76 -13.74
CA ALA A 169 -15.22 2.21 -12.55
C ALA A 169 -13.98 3.01 -12.12
N MET A 170 -13.63 2.92 -10.83
CA MET A 170 -12.43 3.51 -10.24
C MET A 170 -11.10 3.07 -10.87
N HIS A 171 -11.11 2.05 -11.74
CA HIS A 171 -9.91 1.43 -12.27
C HIS A 171 -9.64 1.70 -13.75
N GLU A 172 -10.27 2.71 -14.33
CA GLU A 172 -10.09 3.05 -15.74
C GLU A 172 -8.81 3.87 -16.00
N GLY A 173 -8.34 4.65 -15.03
CA GLY A 173 -7.11 5.40 -15.20
C GLY A 173 -6.53 6.04 -13.94
N ILE A 174 -5.38 6.67 -14.14
CA ILE A 174 -4.64 7.42 -13.13
C ILE A 174 -4.50 8.87 -13.60
N GLY A 175 -4.98 9.80 -12.78
CA GLY A 175 -4.92 11.25 -13.00
C GLY A 175 -3.86 11.94 -12.17
N TYR A 176 -3.75 13.24 -12.40
CA TYR A 176 -2.90 14.17 -11.65
C TYR A 176 -3.68 15.43 -11.28
N ALA A 177 -3.48 15.91 -10.07
CA ALA A 177 -3.96 17.21 -9.62
C ALA A 177 -2.89 17.94 -8.80
N PHE A 178 -2.90 19.26 -8.89
CA PHE A 178 -2.04 20.16 -8.13
C PHE A 178 -2.86 21.02 -7.17
N SER A 179 -2.28 21.37 -6.02
CA SER A 179 -2.91 22.27 -5.06
C SER A 179 -1.86 23.07 -4.30
N GLU A 180 -2.09 24.36 -4.08
CA GLU A 180 -1.19 25.18 -3.25
C GLU A 180 -1.43 24.96 -1.75
N ASP A 181 -2.64 24.56 -1.37
CA ASP A 181 -3.10 24.43 0.03
C ASP A 181 -3.45 22.99 0.43
N GLY A 182 -3.40 22.04 -0.51
CA GLY A 182 -3.80 20.64 -0.36
C GLY A 182 -5.32 20.44 -0.18
N ILE A 183 -6.12 21.48 -0.36
CA ILE A 183 -7.57 21.46 -0.15
C ILE A 183 -8.28 21.76 -1.46
N SER A 184 -7.82 22.77 -2.19
CA SER A 184 -8.36 23.24 -3.46
C SER A 184 -7.50 22.72 -4.60
N TRP A 185 -8.06 21.88 -5.47
CA TRP A 185 -7.29 21.13 -6.47
C TRP A 185 -7.57 21.60 -7.90
N GLU A 186 -6.49 21.81 -8.65
CA GLU A 186 -6.50 21.96 -10.11
C GLU A 186 -6.12 20.62 -10.75
N LYS A 187 -7.06 19.99 -11.44
CA LYS A 187 -6.84 18.70 -12.10
C LYS A 187 -6.28 18.88 -13.51
N ALA A 188 -5.41 17.95 -13.93
CA ALA A 188 -5.12 17.76 -15.33
C ALA A 188 -6.38 17.32 -16.09
N ALA A 189 -6.55 17.80 -17.32
CA ALA A 189 -7.72 17.47 -18.14
C ALA A 189 -7.76 16.00 -18.55
N ASP A 190 -6.60 15.45 -18.93
CA ASP A 190 -6.43 14.08 -19.36
C ASP A 190 -5.74 13.24 -18.28
N PRO A 191 -6.04 11.93 -18.17
CA PRO A 191 -5.33 11.05 -17.27
C PRO A 191 -3.87 10.88 -17.72
N LEU A 192 -2.98 10.59 -16.76
CA LEU A 192 -1.61 10.16 -17.04
C LEU A 192 -1.58 8.78 -17.70
N PHE A 193 -2.44 7.88 -17.22
CA PHE A 193 -2.60 6.53 -17.76
C PHE A 193 -4.07 6.17 -17.85
N HIS A 194 -4.48 5.50 -18.92
CA HIS A 194 -5.82 4.97 -19.10
C HIS A 194 -5.80 3.55 -19.65
N ILE A 195 -6.81 2.74 -19.31
CA ILE A 195 -7.00 1.38 -19.85
C ILE A 195 -7.13 1.33 -21.39
N HIS A 196 -7.26 2.49 -22.04
CA HIS A 196 -7.40 2.63 -23.49
C HIS A 196 -6.14 3.13 -24.20
N ASP A 197 -5.01 3.26 -23.48
CA ASP A 197 -3.72 3.67 -24.06
C ASP A 197 -3.11 2.61 -25.01
N GLY A 198 -3.75 1.44 -25.16
CA GLY A 198 -3.24 0.33 -25.96
C GLY A 198 -2.15 -0.49 -25.26
N VAL A 199 -1.91 -0.28 -23.96
CA VAL A 199 -0.97 -1.07 -23.16
C VAL A 199 -1.64 -2.34 -22.66
N TRP A 200 -1.29 -3.47 -23.27
CA TRP A 200 -2.00 -4.75 -23.13
C TRP A 200 -2.10 -5.27 -21.68
N TRP A 201 -1.07 -5.09 -20.84
CA TRP A 201 -1.04 -5.68 -19.50
C TRP A 201 -1.88 -4.89 -18.47
N ARG A 202 -2.38 -3.72 -18.85
CA ARG A 202 -3.25 -2.84 -18.05
C ARG A 202 -4.51 -2.43 -18.81
N SER A 203 -4.96 -3.26 -19.76
CA SER A 203 -6.08 -2.93 -20.65
C SER A 203 -7.45 -3.12 -20.00
N VAL A 204 -7.53 -3.74 -18.82
CA VAL A 204 -8.77 -3.93 -18.04
C VAL A 204 -8.76 -3.14 -16.74
N ARG A 205 -7.60 -2.98 -16.08
CA ARG A 205 -7.44 -2.11 -14.91
C ARG A 205 -6.14 -1.32 -14.96
N CYS A 206 -6.19 -0.06 -14.53
CA CYS A 206 -5.04 0.82 -14.32
C CYS A 206 -5.34 1.78 -13.16
N TYR A 207 -4.85 1.49 -11.94
CA TYR A 207 -5.28 2.21 -10.73
C TYR A 207 -4.36 2.02 -9.51
N THR A 208 -4.73 2.63 -8.38
CA THR A 208 -4.03 2.65 -7.09
C THR A 208 -2.56 3.09 -7.21
N PRO A 209 -2.27 4.32 -7.67
CA PRO A 209 -0.92 4.82 -7.70
C PRO A 209 -0.38 5.00 -6.27
N SER A 210 0.77 4.39 -6.01
CA SER A 210 1.61 4.63 -4.82
C SER A 210 2.86 5.38 -5.28
N VAL A 211 3.06 6.58 -4.78
CA VAL A 211 4.11 7.48 -5.28
C VAL A 211 5.11 7.82 -4.20
N LEU A 212 6.40 7.71 -4.54
CA LEU A 212 7.51 8.22 -3.74
C LEU A 212 8.25 9.30 -4.51
N VAL A 213 8.84 10.26 -3.79
CA VAL A 213 9.66 11.31 -4.40
C VAL A 213 11.14 11.09 -4.12
N LYS A 214 11.95 11.35 -5.14
CA LYS A 214 13.40 11.38 -5.03
C LYS A 214 13.98 12.54 -5.82
N LEU A 215 15.00 13.19 -5.26
CA LEU A 215 15.81 14.16 -6.00
C LEU A 215 16.84 13.43 -6.85
N GLU A 216 16.80 13.64 -8.16
CA GLU A 216 17.72 13.00 -9.12
C GLU A 216 18.28 14.04 -10.08
N SER A 217 19.60 14.20 -10.09
CA SER A 217 20.30 15.17 -10.97
C SER A 217 19.74 16.60 -10.91
N GLY A 218 19.29 17.04 -9.72
CA GLY A 218 18.71 18.37 -9.51
C GLY A 218 17.24 18.52 -9.89
N ALA A 219 16.58 17.43 -10.31
CA ALA A 219 15.14 17.39 -10.57
C ALA A 219 14.39 16.65 -9.46
N VAL A 220 13.13 17.02 -9.25
CA VAL A 220 12.20 16.27 -8.39
C VAL A 220 11.58 15.16 -9.23
N CYS A 221 11.87 13.90 -8.92
CA CYS A 221 11.33 12.75 -9.64
C CYS A 221 10.29 12.01 -8.79
N PHE A 222 9.11 11.82 -9.37
CA PHE A 222 8.04 10.98 -8.85
C PHE A 222 8.23 9.57 -9.37
N HIS A 223 8.36 8.63 -8.46
CA HIS A 223 8.45 7.21 -8.71
C HIS A 223 7.10 6.61 -8.33
N MET A 224 6.34 6.14 -9.32
CA MET A 224 4.98 5.63 -9.15
C MET A 224 4.96 4.12 -9.36
N TRP A 225 4.39 3.41 -8.41
CA TRP A 225 3.95 2.03 -8.54
C TRP A 225 2.43 2.00 -8.69
N PHE A 226 1.90 1.19 -9.60
CA PHE A 226 0.45 1.12 -9.80
C PHE A 226 0.02 -0.27 -10.25
N THR A 227 -1.27 -0.57 -10.10
CA THR A 227 -1.82 -1.88 -10.46
C THR A 227 -2.29 -1.88 -11.91
N GLY A 228 -1.87 -2.88 -12.68
CA GLY A 228 -2.43 -3.21 -14.00
C GLY A 228 -3.11 -4.58 -14.00
N ASP A 229 -4.12 -4.76 -14.84
CA ASP A 229 -4.81 -6.03 -15.08
C ASP A 229 -5.18 -6.13 -16.57
N ASP A 230 -4.93 -7.27 -17.19
CA ASP A 230 -5.33 -7.58 -18.59
C ASP A 230 -6.60 -8.44 -18.67
N GLY A 231 -7.22 -8.74 -17.53
CA GLY A 231 -8.38 -9.63 -17.38
C GLY A 231 -8.00 -11.07 -17.06
N SER A 232 -6.73 -11.45 -17.27
CA SER A 232 -6.19 -12.79 -16.97
C SER A 232 -5.12 -12.73 -15.87
N ASN A 233 -4.30 -11.68 -15.86
CA ASN A 233 -3.18 -11.48 -14.97
C ASN A 233 -3.21 -10.07 -14.37
N ARG A 234 -2.87 -9.99 -13.09
CA ARG A 234 -2.59 -8.73 -12.40
C ARG A 234 -1.09 -8.51 -12.29
N ALA A 235 -0.66 -7.27 -12.49
CA ALA A 235 0.73 -6.87 -12.43
C ALA A 235 0.92 -5.53 -11.70
N ILE A 236 2.15 -5.27 -11.26
CA ILE A 236 2.57 -3.96 -10.76
C ILE A 236 3.38 -3.25 -11.86
N GLY A 237 2.87 -2.10 -12.28
CA GLY A 237 3.57 -1.14 -13.12
C GLY A 237 4.48 -0.23 -12.33
N TYR A 238 5.52 0.27 -12.98
CA TYR A 238 6.35 1.34 -12.49
C TYR A 238 6.51 2.42 -13.55
N ALA A 239 6.39 3.67 -13.11
CA ALA A 239 6.60 4.84 -13.95
C ALA A 239 7.41 5.90 -13.20
N VAL A 240 8.21 6.66 -13.94
CA VAL A 240 8.95 7.81 -13.41
C VAL A 240 8.63 9.04 -14.23
N GLY A 241 8.40 10.16 -13.54
CA GLY A 241 8.29 11.48 -14.13
C GLY A 241 9.05 12.49 -13.30
N CYS A 242 9.78 13.42 -13.93
CA CYS A 242 10.63 14.37 -13.23
C CYS A 242 10.28 15.81 -13.58
N MET A 243 10.17 16.66 -12.56
CA MET A 243 10.02 18.11 -12.69
C MET A 243 11.39 18.78 -12.57
N ARG A 244 11.77 19.54 -13.61
CA ARG A 244 13.06 20.26 -13.67
C ARG A 244 13.00 21.68 -13.10
N SER A 245 11.80 22.19 -12.78
CA SER A 245 11.57 23.51 -12.18
C SER A 245 10.32 23.46 -11.30
N LEU A 246 10.40 24.05 -10.11
CA LEU A 246 9.27 24.24 -9.18
C LEU A 246 8.45 25.47 -9.59
N GLY A 247 7.86 25.44 -10.79
CA GLY A 247 7.03 26.53 -11.33
C GLY A 247 5.70 26.00 -11.85
N ARG A 248 4.62 26.78 -11.71
CA ARG A 248 3.28 26.47 -12.23
C ARG A 248 3.37 26.10 -13.71
N GLY A 249 2.98 24.87 -14.06
CA GLY A 249 2.67 24.46 -15.43
C GLY A 249 3.56 23.38 -16.02
N SER A 250 2.92 22.24 -16.32
CA SER A 250 3.36 21.05 -17.06
C SER A 250 4.53 20.25 -16.48
N ILE A 251 4.20 19.06 -15.97
CA ILE A 251 5.16 17.98 -15.75
C ILE A 251 5.46 17.36 -17.13
N GLU A 252 6.65 17.56 -17.67
CA GLU A 252 7.15 16.71 -18.76
C GLU A 252 7.47 15.32 -18.19
N PHE A 253 6.50 14.41 -18.28
CA PHE A 253 6.75 13.00 -18.04
C PHE A 253 7.54 12.44 -19.24
N THR A 254 8.75 11.94 -19.00
CA THR A 254 9.33 10.89 -19.84
C THR A 254 8.95 9.56 -19.20
N PRO A 255 7.80 8.95 -19.55
CA PRO A 255 7.41 7.69 -18.95
C PRO A 255 8.41 6.63 -19.40
N VAL A 256 9.29 6.25 -18.48
CA VAL A 256 9.91 4.93 -18.52
C VAL A 256 8.93 4.02 -17.80
N GLU A 257 7.87 3.60 -18.52
CA GLU A 257 6.90 2.62 -18.03
C GLU A 257 7.56 1.24 -18.08
N ILE A 258 7.84 0.66 -16.92
CA ILE A 258 8.43 -0.66 -16.80
C ILE A 258 7.51 -1.55 -15.97
N ARG A 259 7.16 -2.72 -16.50
CA ARG A 259 6.54 -3.78 -15.73
C ARG A 259 7.57 -4.36 -14.74
N ILE A 260 7.38 -4.14 -13.44
CA ILE A 260 8.36 -4.51 -12.40
C ILE A 260 8.52 -6.03 -12.28
N GLU A 261 7.52 -6.79 -12.72
CA GLU A 261 7.53 -8.25 -12.63
C GLU A 261 8.78 -8.87 -13.26
N GLN A 262 9.39 -8.21 -14.26
CA GLN A 262 10.66 -8.65 -14.86
C GLN A 262 11.91 -8.25 -14.06
N GLN A 263 11.90 -7.13 -13.35
CA GLN A 263 13.05 -6.65 -12.56
C GLN A 263 13.29 -7.49 -11.30
N LEU A 264 12.23 -8.05 -10.72
CA LEU A 264 12.33 -8.90 -9.54
C LEU A 264 12.66 -10.36 -9.85
N ILE A 265 12.63 -10.80 -11.11
CA ILE A 265 13.02 -12.17 -11.45
C ILE A 265 14.46 -12.46 -11.00
N SER A 266 15.39 -11.50 -11.19
CA SER A 266 16.78 -11.67 -10.75
C SER A 266 16.89 -11.76 -9.22
N LEU A 267 16.15 -10.93 -8.48
CA LEU A 267 16.13 -10.99 -7.01
C LEU A 267 15.45 -12.26 -6.50
N ALA A 268 14.34 -12.65 -7.13
CA ALA A 268 13.61 -13.86 -6.83
C ALA A 268 14.48 -15.10 -7.07
N ARG A 269 15.23 -15.14 -8.18
CA ARG A 269 16.20 -16.21 -8.46
C ARG A 269 17.32 -16.23 -7.42
N TYR A 270 17.88 -15.07 -7.07
CA TYR A 270 18.90 -14.99 -6.02
C TYR A 270 18.39 -15.52 -4.68
N ASN A 271 17.19 -15.10 -4.27
CA ASN A 271 16.58 -15.56 -3.03
C ASN A 271 16.18 -17.03 -3.11
N ALA A 272 15.65 -17.52 -4.23
CA ALA A 272 15.35 -18.93 -4.43
C ALA A 272 16.64 -19.77 -4.34
N GLN A 273 17.73 -19.37 -4.99
CA GLN A 273 19.01 -20.05 -4.88
C GLN A 273 19.50 -20.10 -3.42
N ARG A 274 19.48 -18.96 -2.73
CA ARG A 274 19.91 -18.87 -1.33
C ARG A 274 19.02 -19.71 -0.39
N CYS A 275 17.71 -19.61 -0.53
CA CYS A 275 16.74 -20.18 0.40
C CYS A 275 16.41 -21.63 0.09
N CYS A 276 16.36 -22.03 -1.18
CA CYS A 276 15.87 -23.34 -1.60
C CYS A 276 16.98 -24.32 -1.97
N GLU A 277 18.16 -23.84 -2.35
CA GLU A 277 19.31 -24.71 -2.62
C GLU A 277 20.23 -24.73 -1.39
N LYS A 278 20.75 -23.56 -0.99
CA LYS A 278 21.77 -23.51 0.06
C LYS A 278 21.26 -23.94 1.44
N TYR A 279 20.08 -23.49 1.86
CA TYR A 279 19.56 -23.89 3.18
C TYR A 279 19.11 -25.35 3.21
N GLU A 280 18.57 -25.86 2.09
CA GLU A 280 18.25 -27.28 1.93
C GLU A 280 19.52 -28.14 2.02
N GLU A 281 20.62 -27.74 1.36
CA GLU A 281 21.91 -28.42 1.47
C GLU A 281 22.40 -28.47 2.93
N THR A 282 22.34 -27.35 3.65
CA THR A 282 22.73 -27.31 5.08
C THR A 282 21.83 -28.22 5.92
N ALA A 283 20.52 -28.17 5.72
CA ALA A 283 19.56 -28.98 6.47
C ALA A 283 19.79 -30.48 6.22
N LEU A 284 20.02 -30.88 4.96
CA LEU A 284 20.34 -32.26 4.60
C LEU A 284 21.68 -32.73 5.22
N SER A 285 22.69 -31.84 5.28
CA SER A 285 23.96 -32.15 5.95
C SER A 285 23.74 -32.45 7.43
N LEU A 286 23.04 -31.57 8.15
CA LEU A 286 22.74 -31.75 9.58
C LEU A 286 21.90 -33.00 9.84
N LEU A 287 20.86 -33.24 9.03
CA LEU A 287 20.06 -34.47 9.13
C LEU A 287 20.92 -35.73 8.91
N SER A 288 21.89 -35.68 8.00
CA SER A 288 22.81 -36.80 7.76
C SER A 288 23.76 -37.03 8.94
N GLU A 289 24.21 -35.98 9.61
CA GLU A 289 25.10 -36.06 10.77
C GLU A 289 24.37 -36.58 12.01
N LEU A 290 23.16 -36.08 12.26
CA LEU A 290 22.30 -36.48 13.38
C LEU A 290 21.79 -37.92 13.23
N GLY A 291 21.57 -38.36 12.00
CA GLY A 291 20.80 -39.57 11.71
C GLY A 291 19.34 -39.43 12.18
N ALA A 292 18.58 -40.52 12.07
CA ALA A 292 17.19 -40.52 12.52
C ALA A 292 17.10 -40.48 14.05
N LEU A 293 16.52 -39.42 14.60
CA LEU A 293 16.26 -39.28 16.04
C LEU A 293 14.78 -39.44 16.34
N ASP A 294 14.46 -40.20 17.39
CA ASP A 294 13.09 -40.30 17.91
C ASP A 294 12.81 -39.17 18.92
N ARG A 295 12.90 -37.93 18.43
CA ARG A 295 12.66 -36.72 19.23
C ARG A 295 11.57 -35.85 18.62
N PRO A 296 10.65 -35.27 19.43
CA PRO A 296 9.62 -34.36 18.94
C PRO A 296 10.17 -33.18 18.11
N GLU A 297 11.26 -32.58 18.56
CA GLU A 297 11.93 -31.44 17.94
C GLU A 297 12.49 -31.82 16.56
N TYR A 298 13.07 -33.02 16.44
CA TYR A 298 13.55 -33.54 15.16
C TYR A 298 12.40 -33.72 14.15
N ARG A 299 11.23 -34.20 14.59
CA ARG A 299 10.04 -34.31 13.73
C ARG A 299 9.49 -32.94 13.34
N GLU A 300 9.55 -31.96 14.24
CA GLU A 300 9.15 -30.58 13.94
C GLU A 300 10.07 -29.95 12.88
N ALA A 301 11.39 -30.12 13.00
CA ALA A 301 12.34 -29.68 11.99
C ALA A 301 12.06 -30.29 10.60
N LEU A 302 11.76 -31.59 10.54
CA LEU A 302 11.37 -32.25 9.30
C LEU A 302 10.09 -31.64 8.70
N HIS A 303 9.12 -31.30 9.55
CA HIS A 303 7.88 -30.67 9.10
C HIS A 303 8.12 -29.29 8.49
N TYR A 304 8.98 -28.46 9.10
CA TYR A 304 9.37 -27.17 8.53
C TYR A 304 10.09 -27.32 7.19
N ILE A 305 10.97 -28.32 7.04
CA ILE A 305 11.67 -28.62 5.78
C ILE A 305 10.68 -28.99 4.68
N GLU A 306 9.70 -29.85 4.94
CA GLU A 306 8.67 -30.23 3.95
C GLU A 306 7.83 -29.03 3.48
N GLN A 307 7.45 -28.15 4.40
CA GLN A 307 6.76 -26.91 4.05
C GLN A 307 7.65 -25.99 3.22
N ALA A 308 8.94 -25.84 3.59
CA ALA A 308 9.89 -25.01 2.87
C ALA A 308 10.06 -25.48 1.41
N ARG A 309 10.20 -26.80 1.20
CA ARG A 309 10.25 -27.41 -0.14
C ARG A 309 9.02 -27.10 -0.99
N THR A 310 7.83 -27.12 -0.38
CA THR A 310 6.59 -26.75 -1.08
C THR A 310 6.61 -25.30 -1.57
N TYR A 311 7.12 -24.37 -0.74
CA TYR A 311 7.29 -22.98 -1.15
C TYR A 311 8.39 -22.82 -2.21
N CYS A 312 9.45 -23.61 -2.17
CA CYS A 312 10.49 -23.62 -3.19
C CYS A 312 9.98 -24.03 -4.58
N ILE A 313 9.15 -25.07 -4.66
CA ILE A 313 8.49 -25.47 -5.91
C ILE A 313 7.63 -24.33 -6.46
N LYS A 314 6.76 -23.76 -5.61
CA LYS A 314 5.91 -22.61 -5.99
C LYS A 314 6.73 -21.42 -6.47
N SER A 315 7.82 -21.11 -5.77
CA SER A 315 8.74 -20.03 -6.14
C SER A 315 9.31 -20.25 -7.54
N SER A 316 9.82 -21.46 -7.82
CA SER A 316 10.35 -21.82 -9.13
C SER A 316 9.32 -21.67 -10.26
N ASP A 317 8.10 -22.17 -10.07
CA ASP A 317 7.03 -22.09 -11.06
C ASP A 317 6.62 -20.63 -11.34
N LEU A 318 6.51 -19.82 -10.29
CA LEU A 318 6.17 -18.39 -10.39
C LEU A 318 7.29 -17.59 -11.07
N ILE A 319 8.56 -17.86 -10.73
CA ILE A 319 9.71 -17.23 -11.39
C ILE A 319 9.75 -17.60 -12.88
N THR A 320 9.51 -18.87 -13.21
CA THR A 320 9.54 -19.37 -14.60
C THR A 320 8.41 -18.79 -15.45
N SER A 321 7.24 -18.59 -14.86
CA SER A 321 6.09 -17.94 -15.51
C SER A 321 6.21 -16.40 -15.57
N GLY A 322 7.30 -15.83 -15.07
CA GLY A 322 7.58 -14.38 -15.13
C GLY A 322 6.99 -13.57 -13.99
N ASN A 323 6.42 -14.21 -12.97
CA ASN A 323 5.92 -13.56 -11.76
C ASN A 323 7.04 -13.49 -10.69
N GLY A 324 8.00 -12.60 -10.90
CA GLY A 324 9.13 -12.41 -9.99
C GLY A 324 8.72 -11.95 -8.58
N VAL A 325 7.62 -11.22 -8.42
CA VAL A 325 7.13 -10.74 -7.11
C VAL A 325 6.65 -11.91 -6.26
N ALA A 326 5.70 -12.69 -6.76
CA ALA A 326 5.15 -13.83 -6.03
C ALA A 326 6.21 -14.93 -5.87
N GLY A 327 7.05 -15.12 -6.89
CA GLY A 327 8.21 -16.00 -6.81
C GLY A 327 9.16 -15.63 -5.67
N ASN A 328 9.50 -14.34 -5.53
CA ASN A 328 10.34 -13.84 -4.45
C ASN A 328 9.68 -14.01 -3.07
N TYR A 329 8.38 -13.73 -2.96
CA TYR A 329 7.64 -13.96 -1.72
C TYR A 329 7.73 -15.43 -1.28
N CYS A 330 7.47 -16.37 -2.18
CA CYS A 330 7.58 -17.79 -1.88
C CYS A 330 9.01 -18.20 -1.49
N ALA A 331 10.04 -17.65 -2.14
CA ALA A 331 11.43 -17.89 -1.76
C ALA A 331 11.74 -17.41 -0.33
N LEU A 332 11.25 -16.23 0.05
CA LEU A 332 11.44 -15.69 1.40
C LEU A 332 10.68 -16.48 2.47
N GLN A 333 9.48 -16.99 2.16
CA GLN A 333 8.75 -17.90 3.06
C GLN A 333 9.52 -19.22 3.27
N ALA A 334 10.10 -19.78 2.21
CA ALA A 334 10.97 -20.96 2.35
C ALA A 334 12.20 -20.66 3.22
N CYS A 335 12.81 -19.48 3.07
CA CYS A 335 13.93 -19.04 3.91
C CYS A 335 13.59 -19.04 5.41
N GLN A 336 12.40 -18.55 5.78
CA GLN A 336 11.95 -18.52 7.17
C GLN A 336 11.79 -19.93 7.73
N LEU A 337 11.08 -20.80 7.00
CA LEU A 337 10.85 -22.19 7.42
C LEU A 337 12.15 -22.99 7.56
N TYR A 338 13.09 -22.84 6.62
CA TYR A 338 14.39 -23.47 6.75
C TYR A 338 15.21 -22.89 7.92
N ALA A 339 15.11 -21.59 8.22
CA ALA A 339 15.81 -21.01 9.37
C ALA A 339 15.31 -21.61 10.70
N GLU A 340 13.99 -21.81 10.84
CA GLU A 340 13.41 -22.50 12.00
C GLU A 340 13.93 -23.95 12.08
N ALA A 341 13.91 -24.69 10.96
CA ALA A 341 14.42 -26.06 10.92
C ALA A 341 15.91 -26.15 11.29
N LEU A 342 16.74 -25.27 10.72
CA LEU A 342 18.18 -25.24 10.96
C LEU A 342 18.49 -24.93 12.43
N SER A 343 17.79 -23.97 13.04
CA SER A 343 17.95 -23.66 14.47
C SER A 343 17.72 -24.90 15.35
N ILE A 344 16.67 -25.68 15.06
CA ILE A 344 16.35 -26.90 15.80
C ILE A 344 17.43 -27.98 15.58
N LEU A 345 17.86 -28.18 14.33
CA LEU A 345 18.85 -29.21 14.00
C LEU A 345 20.24 -28.88 14.59
N GLU A 346 20.65 -27.61 14.59
CA GLU A 346 21.91 -27.16 15.19
C GLU A 346 21.90 -27.35 16.71
N GLU A 347 20.78 -27.08 17.39
CA GLU A 347 20.62 -27.33 18.82
C GLU A 347 20.72 -28.83 19.14
N LEU A 348 20.00 -29.67 18.40
CA LEU A 348 20.08 -31.13 18.53
C LEU A 348 21.50 -31.67 18.27
N ALA A 349 22.24 -31.08 17.32
CA ALA A 349 23.61 -31.48 17.04
C ALA A 349 24.55 -31.15 18.21
N GLY A 350 24.37 -29.98 18.82
CA GLY A 350 25.12 -29.56 20.01
C GLY A 350 24.84 -30.40 21.25
N GLU A 351 23.67 -31.03 21.36
CA GLU A 351 23.36 -31.96 22.46
C GLU A 351 24.02 -33.34 22.30
N ILE A 352 24.36 -33.72 21.06
CA ILE A 352 24.87 -35.06 20.72
C ILE A 352 26.41 -35.06 20.60
N SER A 353 27.02 -33.89 20.39
CA SER A 353 28.48 -33.65 20.44
C SER A 353 29.01 -33.60 21.87
#